data_AF-A0A1V5DPM4-F1
#
_entry.id   AF-A0A1V5DPM4-F1
#
_cell.length_a   1.000
_cell.length_b   1.000
_cell.length_c   1.000
_cell.angle_alpha   90.00
_cell.angle_beta   90.00
_cell.angle_gamma   90.00
#
_symmetry.space_group_name_H-M   'P 1'
#
loop_
_entity.id
_entity.type
_entity.pdbx_description
1 polymer ?
#
loop_
_entity_poly.entity_id
_entity_poly.type
_entity_poly.pdbx_seq_one_letter_code
_entity_poly.pdbx_strand_id
1 'polypeptide(L)'
;MKIMNCICRILKNKPVICGIIALIICSIPGSPAAAGKISLTEADNRRAVEINAGDDLEVILTGNPTTGYVWESVEADQVILPSRGGYKYTPASAMVGSAGQFVFSFRAAAAGETPLRIVYRRPFEKSAAPLKFFEVLVRIK
;
A
#
# COMPACT_ATOMS: atom_id res chain seq x y z
N MET A 1 40.83 54.36 -10.43
CA MET A 1 39.74 53.42 -10.08
C MET A 1 40.17 52.03 -10.55
N LYS A 2 40.93 51.31 -9.69
CA LYS A 2 40.64 49.95 -9.19
C LYS A 2 40.47 48.89 -10.31
N ILE A 3 41.28 47.84 -10.49
CA ILE A 3 42.25 47.13 -9.65
C ILE A 3 43.26 46.41 -10.59
N MET A 4 44.55 46.61 -10.32
CA MET A 4 45.67 45.64 -10.34
C MET A 4 45.48 44.31 -11.11
N ASN A 5 45.91 44.32 -12.37
CA ASN A 5 46.56 43.19 -13.04
C ASN A 5 48.02 43.16 -12.58
N CYS A 6 48.56 42.02 -12.15
CA CYS A 6 49.96 41.72 -12.44
C CYS A 6 50.22 40.22 -12.42
N ILE A 7 50.47 39.74 -13.63
CA ILE A 7 50.87 38.41 -14.04
C ILE A 7 52.25 38.09 -13.44
N CYS A 8 52.41 36.91 -12.85
CA CYS A 8 53.73 36.28 -12.81
C CYS A 8 53.64 34.75 -12.93
N ARG A 9 53.91 34.32 -14.17
CA ARG A 9 54.40 33.02 -14.65
C ARG A 9 55.23 32.27 -13.60
N ILE A 10 55.07 30.94 -13.50
CA ILE A 10 56.15 29.94 -13.70
C ILE A 10 55.60 28.51 -13.50
N LEU A 11 55.81 27.72 -14.55
CA LEU A 11 55.65 26.28 -14.67
C LEU A 11 56.61 25.55 -13.72
N LYS A 12 56.13 24.53 -12.97
CA LYS A 12 56.97 23.41 -12.51
C LYS A 12 56.19 22.10 -12.46
N ASN A 13 56.71 21.13 -13.21
CA ASN A 13 56.36 19.70 -13.31
C ASN A 13 55.98 19.03 -11.98
N LYS A 14 54.93 18.21 -12.03
CA LYS A 14 54.86 16.88 -11.40
C LYS A 14 54.01 15.93 -12.27
N PRO A 15 54.54 14.80 -12.77
CA PRO A 15 53.75 13.76 -13.43
C PRO A 15 53.32 12.72 -12.39
N VAL A 16 52.02 12.60 -12.11
CA VAL A 16 51.48 11.42 -11.42
C VAL A 16 50.18 11.01 -12.10
N ILE A 17 50.28 9.82 -12.67
CA ILE A 17 49.31 8.93 -13.30
C ILE A 17 48.11 8.66 -12.37
N CYS A 18 46.89 8.64 -12.89
CA CYS A 18 45.97 7.49 -12.76
C CYS A 18 44.72 7.72 -13.62
N GLY A 19 44.42 6.74 -14.49
CA GLY A 19 43.36 6.80 -15.48
C GLY A 19 41.98 6.90 -14.86
N ILE A 20 41.18 7.84 -15.38
CA ILE A 20 39.74 7.88 -15.15
C ILE A 20 39.11 6.87 -16.12
N ILE A 21 38.90 5.64 -15.65
CA ILE A 21 38.02 4.69 -16.32
C ILE A 21 36.60 5.16 -16.03
N ALA A 22 35.97 5.82 -17.01
CA ALA A 22 34.56 6.16 -16.96
C ALA A 22 33.74 4.86 -17.15
N LEU A 23 33.42 4.18 -16.05
CA LEU A 23 32.40 3.13 -16.04
C LEU A 23 31.03 3.81 -16.18
N ILE A 24 30.51 3.83 -17.41
CA ILE A 24 29.11 4.13 -17.68
C ILE A 24 28.30 2.95 -17.12
N ILE A 25 27.87 3.06 -15.87
CA ILE A 25 26.90 2.14 -15.28
C ILE A 25 25.56 2.50 -15.90
N CYS A 26 25.19 1.79 -16.96
CA CYS A 26 23.85 1.79 -17.52
C CYS A 26 22.91 1.22 -16.45
N SER A 27 22.29 2.10 -15.66
CA SER A 27 21.22 1.73 -14.75
C SER A 27 20.06 1.20 -15.60
N ILE A 28 19.90 -0.12 -15.60
CA ILE A 28 18.78 -0.79 -16.23
C ILE A 28 17.52 -0.32 -15.48
N PRO A 29 16.58 0.42 -16.11
CA PRO A 29 15.31 0.68 -15.47
C PRO A 29 14.60 -0.68 -15.29
N GLY A 30 14.43 -1.10 -14.03
CA GLY A 30 13.67 -2.29 -13.70
C GLY A 30 12.25 -2.16 -14.26
N SER A 31 11.87 -3.06 -15.16
CA SER A 31 10.50 -3.12 -15.66
C SER A 31 9.54 -3.26 -14.48
N PRO A 32 8.46 -2.47 -14.41
CA PRO A 32 7.47 -2.67 -13.36
C PRO A 32 6.92 -4.09 -13.47
N ALA A 33 7.05 -4.86 -12.38
CA ALA A 33 6.41 -6.16 -12.27
C ALA A 33 4.91 -6.00 -12.55
N ALA A 34 4.34 -6.94 -13.30
CA ALA A 34 2.92 -6.92 -13.61
C ALA A 34 2.13 -6.94 -12.29
N ALA A 35 1.19 -6.01 -12.15
CA ALA A 35 0.30 -5.88 -11.01
C ALA A 35 -0.43 -7.20 -10.72
N GLY A 36 -0.21 -7.77 -9.53
CA GLY A 36 -0.95 -8.92 -9.03
C GLY A 36 -2.31 -8.56 -8.44
N LYS A 37 -3.17 -9.57 -8.30
CA LYS A 37 -4.41 -9.49 -7.53
C LYS A 37 -4.30 -10.41 -6.32
N ILE A 38 -4.50 -9.86 -5.13
CA ILE A 38 -4.47 -10.58 -3.86
C ILE A 38 -5.84 -10.48 -3.22
N SER A 39 -6.38 -11.61 -2.78
CA SER A 39 -7.67 -11.67 -2.07
C SER A 39 -7.46 -12.25 -0.69
N LEU A 40 -7.93 -11.53 0.32
CA LEU A 40 -7.92 -11.95 1.72
C LEU A 40 -9.36 -12.24 2.17
N THR A 41 -9.47 -13.21 3.06
CA THR A 41 -10.75 -13.61 3.66
C THR A 41 -10.63 -13.61 5.18
N GLU A 42 -11.70 -13.94 5.90
CA GLU A 42 -11.64 -14.09 7.36
C GLU A 42 -10.60 -15.11 7.84
N ALA A 43 -10.20 -16.06 6.98
CA ALA A 43 -9.14 -17.04 7.29
C ALA A 43 -7.76 -16.39 7.45
N ASP A 44 -7.57 -15.18 6.92
CA ASP A 44 -6.34 -14.42 6.99
C ASP A 44 -6.30 -13.44 8.17
N ASN A 45 -7.38 -13.38 8.95
CA ASN A 45 -7.47 -12.48 10.09
C ASN A 45 -6.29 -12.70 11.06
N ARG A 46 -5.72 -11.58 11.51
CA ARG A 46 -4.54 -11.44 12.38
C ARG A 46 -3.23 -11.99 11.81
N ARG A 47 -3.13 -12.13 10.48
CA ARG A 47 -1.88 -12.50 9.81
C ARG A 47 -1.14 -11.28 9.26
N ALA A 48 0.11 -11.51 8.90
CA ALA A 48 0.86 -10.62 8.02
C ALA A 48 0.77 -11.14 6.58
N VAL A 49 0.61 -10.22 5.63
CA VAL A 49 0.62 -10.50 4.20
C VAL A 49 1.70 -9.67 3.52
N GLU A 50 2.41 -10.28 2.57
CA GLU A 50 3.38 -9.57 1.73
C GLU A 50 2.81 -9.42 0.33
N ILE A 51 2.83 -8.19 -0.19
CA ILE A 51 2.41 -7.82 -1.54
C ILE A 51 3.43 -6.86 -2.14
N ASN A 52 3.34 -6.59 -3.44
CA ASN A 52 4.22 -5.64 -4.13
C ASN A 52 3.53 -4.29 -4.34
N ALA A 53 4.32 -3.23 -4.43
CA ALA A 53 3.84 -1.95 -4.93
C ALA A 53 3.23 -2.14 -6.32
N GLY A 54 2.01 -1.64 -6.50
CA GLY A 54 1.23 -1.85 -7.71
C GLY A 54 0.39 -3.13 -7.71
N ASP A 55 0.20 -3.82 -6.60
CA ASP A 55 -0.80 -4.89 -6.50
C ASP A 55 -2.20 -4.33 -6.15
N ASP A 56 -3.24 -5.03 -6.62
CA ASP A 56 -4.62 -4.83 -6.18
C ASP A 56 -4.92 -5.80 -5.03
N LEU A 57 -5.35 -5.26 -3.89
CA LEU A 57 -5.73 -6.03 -2.72
C LEU A 57 -7.26 -5.97 -2.53
N GLU A 58 -7.90 -7.12 -2.40
CA GLU A 58 -9.30 -7.25 -2.02
C GLU A 58 -9.44 -7.95 -0.68
N VAL A 59 -10.29 -7.41 0.18
CA VAL A 59 -10.69 -8.06 1.44
C VAL A 59 -12.16 -8.44 1.33
N ILE A 60 -12.45 -9.74 1.38
CA ILE A 60 -13.76 -10.32 1.18
C ILE A 60 -14.26 -10.85 2.52
N LEU A 61 -15.29 -10.22 3.08
CA LEU A 61 -15.81 -10.55 4.40
C LEU A 61 -17.30 -10.87 4.32
N THR A 62 -17.69 -11.97 4.95
CA THR A 62 -19.08 -12.40 5.07
C THR A 62 -19.82 -11.50 6.07
N GLY A 63 -21.04 -11.11 5.74
CA GLY A 63 -21.91 -10.35 6.62
C GLY A 63 -23.37 -10.47 6.22
N ASN A 64 -24.27 -9.98 7.07
CA ASN A 64 -25.70 -9.96 6.80
C ASN A 64 -26.28 -8.57 7.17
N PRO A 65 -26.40 -7.64 6.20
CA PRO A 65 -26.90 -6.29 6.46
C PRO A 65 -28.35 -6.27 6.94
N THR A 66 -29.15 -7.32 6.69
CA THR A 66 -30.55 -7.38 7.16
C THR A 66 -30.67 -7.51 8.68
N THR A 67 -29.58 -7.86 9.35
CA THR A 67 -29.48 -7.88 10.83
C THR A 67 -29.05 -6.53 11.43
N GLY A 68 -28.85 -5.51 10.58
CA GLY A 68 -28.36 -4.18 10.96
C GLY A 68 -26.83 -4.09 11.11
N TYR A 69 -26.10 -5.19 10.96
CA TYR A 69 -24.63 -5.21 11.02
C TYR A 69 -24.01 -4.97 9.65
N VAL A 70 -22.96 -4.14 9.61
CA VAL A 70 -22.16 -3.86 8.43
C VAL A 70 -20.68 -3.87 8.76
N TRP A 71 -19.85 -4.14 7.75
CA TRP A 71 -18.41 -3.92 7.85
C TRP A 71 -18.10 -2.45 7.52
N GLU A 72 -17.43 -1.75 8.44
CA GLU A 72 -17.08 -0.32 8.32
C GLU A 72 -15.77 0.00 9.05
N SER A 73 -15.46 1.29 9.25
CA SER A 73 -14.26 1.80 9.92
C SER A 73 -12.97 1.17 9.38
N VAL A 74 -12.71 1.38 8.09
CA VAL A 74 -11.47 0.95 7.46
C VAL A 74 -10.33 1.83 7.95
N GLU A 75 -9.41 1.24 8.71
CA GLU A 75 -8.19 1.88 9.19
C GLU A 75 -7.01 1.31 8.42
N ALA A 76 -6.31 2.16 7.67
CA ALA A 76 -5.06 1.87 6.97
C ALA A 76 -4.37 3.20 6.62
N ASP A 77 -3.06 3.16 6.44
CA ASP A 77 -2.31 4.31 5.91
C ASP A 77 -2.67 4.51 4.43
N GLN A 78 -3.35 5.61 4.14
CA GLN A 78 -3.85 5.94 2.80
C GLN A 78 -2.76 6.39 1.83
N VAL A 79 -1.54 6.68 2.31
CA VAL A 79 -0.39 6.98 1.45
C VAL A 79 0.15 5.70 0.83
N ILE A 80 0.21 4.61 1.60
CA ILE A 80 0.80 3.34 1.14
C ILE A 80 -0.24 2.33 0.64
N LEU A 81 -1.44 2.33 1.22
CA LEU A 81 -2.55 1.43 0.89
C LEU A 81 -3.88 2.20 0.78
N PRO A 82 -4.02 3.12 -0.20
CA PRO A 82 -5.27 3.84 -0.42
C PRO A 82 -6.45 2.90 -0.70
N SER A 83 -7.56 3.17 -0.01
CA SER A 83 -8.85 2.54 -0.35
C SER A 83 -9.35 3.05 -1.71
N ARG A 84 -9.96 2.16 -2.49
CA ARG A 84 -10.68 2.49 -3.75
C ARG A 84 -12.15 2.85 -3.52
N GLY A 85 -12.52 3.26 -2.31
CA GLY A 85 -13.85 3.74 -1.96
C GLY A 85 -14.50 2.96 -0.82
N GLY A 86 -15.83 2.82 -0.87
CA GLY A 86 -16.57 1.97 0.04
C GLY A 86 -16.52 0.49 -0.34
N TYR A 87 -17.21 -0.35 0.42
CA TYR A 87 -17.37 -1.76 0.07
C TYR A 87 -18.42 -1.98 -1.02
N LYS A 88 -18.29 -3.08 -1.76
CA LYS A 88 -19.39 -3.66 -2.56
C LYS A 88 -20.03 -4.81 -1.81
N TYR A 89 -21.36 -4.86 -1.80
CA TYR A 89 -22.10 -5.98 -1.20
C TYR A 89 -22.71 -6.88 -2.28
N THR A 90 -22.49 -8.19 -2.15
CA THR A 90 -23.09 -9.20 -3.02
C THR A 90 -23.81 -10.25 -2.16
N PRO A 91 -25.15 -10.40 -2.27
CA PRO A 91 -25.86 -11.43 -1.52
C PRO A 91 -25.47 -12.83 -2.01
N ALA A 92 -25.40 -13.80 -1.10
CA ALA A 92 -25.08 -15.18 -1.43
C ALA A 92 -26.23 -15.90 -2.17
N SER A 93 -27.45 -15.39 -2.03
CA SER A 93 -28.62 -15.89 -2.76
C SER A 93 -29.67 -14.78 -2.96
N ALA A 94 -30.60 -14.99 -3.90
CA ALA A 94 -31.72 -14.08 -4.15
C ALA A 94 -32.79 -14.07 -3.03
N MET A 95 -32.63 -14.90 -2.00
CA MET A 95 -33.59 -14.98 -0.90
C MET A 95 -33.49 -13.73 -0.02
N VAL A 96 -34.63 -13.13 0.31
CA VAL A 96 -34.68 -11.99 1.24
C VAL A 96 -34.08 -12.41 2.59
N GLY A 97 -33.20 -11.57 3.15
CA GLY A 97 -32.54 -11.87 4.42
C GLY A 97 -31.25 -12.68 4.29
N SER A 98 -30.86 -13.08 3.08
CA SER A 98 -29.61 -13.82 2.86
C SER A 98 -28.40 -13.01 3.31
N ALA A 99 -27.44 -13.71 3.90
CA ALA A 99 -26.10 -13.18 4.08
C ALA A 99 -25.42 -12.98 2.70
N GLY A 100 -24.28 -12.32 2.71
CA GLY A 100 -23.51 -12.05 1.51
C GLY A 100 -22.08 -11.67 1.85
N GLN A 101 -21.39 -11.15 0.84
CA GLN A 101 -20.01 -10.72 0.95
C GLN A 101 -19.90 -9.21 0.82
N PHE A 102 -19.07 -8.62 1.66
CA PHE A 102 -18.59 -7.26 1.61
C PHE A 102 -17.18 -7.31 1.02
N VAL A 103 -16.97 -6.63 -0.11
CA VAL A 103 -15.68 -6.58 -0.81
C VAL A 103 -15.11 -5.18 -0.69
N PHE A 104 -13.97 -5.06 -0.01
CA PHE A 104 -13.18 -3.83 0.11
C PHE A 104 -12.01 -3.92 -0.86
N SER A 105 -11.76 -2.87 -1.64
CA SER A 105 -10.70 -2.86 -2.65
C SER A 105 -9.66 -1.78 -2.36
N PHE A 106 -8.39 -2.13 -2.50
CA PHE A 106 -7.24 -1.27 -2.24
C PHE A 106 -6.24 -1.36 -3.38
N ARG A 107 -5.39 -0.34 -3.50
CA ARG A 107 -4.22 -0.35 -4.37
C ARG A 107 -2.97 -0.19 -3.52
N ALA A 108 -2.04 -1.13 -3.57
CA ALA A 108 -0.73 -0.96 -2.96
C ALA A 108 0.02 0.14 -3.73
N ALA A 109 0.18 1.31 -3.13
CA ALA A 109 0.69 2.49 -3.82
C ALA A 109 2.19 2.70 -3.63
N ALA A 110 2.71 2.37 -2.44
CA ALA A 110 4.10 2.56 -2.09
C ALA A 110 4.58 1.47 -1.12
N ALA A 111 5.89 1.18 -1.16
CA ALA A 111 6.52 0.27 -0.21
C ALA A 111 6.39 0.78 1.24
N GLY A 112 6.23 -0.14 2.19
CA GLY A 112 6.01 0.18 3.60
C GLY A 112 5.18 -0.89 4.31
N GLU A 113 4.86 -0.65 5.57
CA GLU A 113 3.99 -1.53 6.36
C GLU A 113 2.83 -0.74 6.96
N THR A 114 1.62 -1.28 6.88
CA THR A 114 0.45 -0.69 7.55
C THR A 114 -0.49 -1.76 8.10
N PRO A 115 -1.05 -1.58 9.30
CA PRO A 115 -2.19 -2.37 9.73
C PRO A 115 -3.40 -1.99 8.87
N LEU A 116 -4.08 -3.00 8.31
CA LEU A 116 -5.40 -2.85 7.71
C LEU A 116 -6.42 -3.46 8.66
N ARG A 117 -7.32 -2.63 9.19
CA ARG A 117 -8.39 -3.05 10.11
C ARG A 117 -9.76 -2.64 9.59
N ILE A 118 -10.74 -3.54 9.71
CA ILE A 118 -12.14 -3.34 9.33
C ILE A 118 -13.00 -3.94 10.45
N VAL A 119 -14.07 -3.25 10.86
CA VAL A 119 -14.91 -3.67 12.00
C VAL A 119 -16.33 -4.02 11.55
N TYR A 120 -16.92 -5.03 12.18
CA TYR A 120 -18.30 -5.45 11.93
C TYR A 120 -19.19 -5.04 13.10
N ARG A 121 -20.08 -4.07 12.89
CA ARG A 121 -20.91 -3.49 13.96
C ARG A 121 -22.27 -3.01 13.44
N ARG A 122 -23.13 -2.63 14.38
CA ARG A 122 -24.32 -1.83 14.13
C ARG A 122 -23.96 -0.34 14.27
N PRO A 123 -24.01 0.46 13.20
CA PRO A 123 -23.61 1.88 13.28
C PRO A 123 -24.47 2.69 14.25
N PHE A 124 -25.73 2.30 14.44
CA PHE A 124 -26.69 2.95 15.33
C PHE A 124 -26.47 2.63 16.82
N GLU A 125 -25.75 1.56 17.15
CA GLU A 125 -25.38 1.21 18.53
C GLU A 125 -24.03 1.84 18.88
N LYS A 126 -24.02 3.13 19.22
CA LYS A 126 -22.78 3.93 19.37
C LYS A 126 -21.80 3.38 20.40
N SER A 127 -22.30 2.84 21.51
CA SER A 127 -21.50 2.38 22.65
C SER A 127 -21.27 0.87 22.69
N ALA A 128 -21.82 0.11 21.73
CA ALA A 128 -21.59 -1.32 21.66
C ALA A 128 -20.22 -1.64 21.06
N ALA A 129 -19.55 -2.65 21.61
CA ALA A 129 -18.34 -3.19 21.01
C ALA A 129 -18.68 -3.82 19.63
N PRO A 130 -17.76 -3.75 18.65
CA PRO A 130 -17.93 -4.47 17.39
C PRO A 130 -18.11 -5.97 17.62
N LEU A 131 -18.99 -6.59 16.85
CA LEU A 131 -19.23 -8.03 16.93
C LEU A 131 -18.03 -8.83 16.37
N LYS A 132 -17.38 -8.30 15.33
CA LYS A 132 -16.17 -8.87 14.73
C LYS A 132 -15.21 -7.77 14.30
N PHE A 133 -13.97 -8.16 14.07
CA PHE A 133 -12.98 -7.35 13.37
C PHE A 133 -12.15 -8.25 12.46
N PHE A 134 -11.72 -7.68 11.35
CA PHE A 134 -10.71 -8.22 10.47
C PHE A 134 -9.49 -7.30 10.57
N GLU A 135 -8.33 -7.86 10.82
CA GLU A 135 -7.08 -7.10 10.94
C GLU A 135 -5.93 -7.87 10.33
N VAL A 136 -5.13 -7.24 9.48
CA VAL A 136 -3.90 -7.82 8.94
C VAL A 136 -2.79 -6.79 8.91
N LEU A 137 -1.55 -7.24 9.04
CA LEU A 137 -0.39 -6.39 8.74
C LEU A 137 -0.05 -6.54 7.26
N VAL A 138 -0.22 -5.47 6.48
CA VAL A 138 0.13 -5.46 5.06
C VAL A 138 1.54 -4.94 4.90
N ARG A 139 2.43 -5.76 4.33
CA ARG A 139 3.80 -5.40 3.98
C ARG A 139 3.91 -5.25 2.47
N ILE A 140 4.25 -4.06 2.02
CA ILE A 140 4.36 -3.70 0.61
C ILE A 140 5.85 -3.58 0.29
N LYS A 141 6.32 -4.41 -0.65
CA LYS A 141 7.70 -4.42 -1.15
C LYS A 141 7.86 -3.56 -2.39
#